data_AF-A0A1F4F0F4-F1
#
_entry.id   AF-A0A1F4F0F4-F1
#
_cell.length_a   1.000
_cell.length_b   1.000
_cell.length_c   1.000
_cell.angle_alpha   90.00
_cell.angle_beta   90.00
_cell.angle_gamma   90.00
#
_symmetry.space_group_name_H-M   'P 1'
#
loop_
_entity.id
_entity.type
_entity.pdbx_description
1 polymer ?
#
loop_
_entity_poly.entity_id
_entity_poly.type
_entity_poly.pdbx_seq_one_letter_code
_entity_poly.pdbx_strand_id
1 'polypeptide(L)'
;MVRKYPDLGPEEIAERMRAEVPSGGDDEETRRIIDQVVARLPRRGAGADLIRDASRSPSAWVLVAANLLPLYGVLAWQWPVFPLLVLFWLENVLIGALNALRMLCADPSDLALWGGKLFMVPFFVVHYGMFTAIHGVFVFGLFGTREYDKLVRGLWTLDALWQAALEFDLALPIAALAASHLFSFIWNYLYRGEFRRAALTELMQQPYGRVVVLHLTILLGGFAAMLLGSPLWALLLLIGLKIALDLKAHLKEHRPLPA
;
A
#
# COMPACT_ATOMS: atom_id res chain seq x y z
N MET A 1 16.85 17.17 26.33
CA MET A 1 15.83 17.42 27.35
C MET A 1 14.53 16.63 27.13
N VAL A 2 14.03 16.47 25.90
CA VAL A 2 12.82 15.65 25.60
C VAL A 2 12.88 14.22 26.15
N ARG A 3 14.08 13.61 26.20
CA ARG A 3 14.30 12.27 26.76
C ARG A 3 14.32 12.22 28.29
N LYS A 4 14.43 13.37 28.97
CA LYS A 4 14.55 13.49 30.44
C LYS A 4 13.21 13.86 31.09
N TYR A 5 12.26 14.44 30.34
CA TYR A 5 10.92 14.83 30.80
C TYR A 5 9.87 14.63 29.69
N PRO A 6 9.23 13.46 29.60
CA PRO A 6 8.28 13.16 28.50
C PRO A 6 6.93 13.88 28.60
N ASP A 7 6.60 14.46 29.76
CA ASP A 7 5.23 14.95 30.06
C ASP A 7 5.03 16.46 29.89
N LEU A 8 6.11 17.22 29.66
CA LEU A 8 6.10 18.69 29.61
C LEU A 8 5.79 19.24 28.21
N GLY A 9 4.98 20.30 28.15
CA GLY A 9 4.66 21.01 26.91
C GLY A 9 5.82 21.87 26.39
N PRO A 10 5.78 22.29 25.11
CA PRO A 10 6.83 23.12 24.51
C PRO A 10 7.14 24.41 25.27
N GLU A 11 6.10 25.08 25.79
CA GLU A 11 6.23 26.35 26.53
C GLU A 11 6.78 26.13 27.95
N GLU A 12 6.38 25.05 28.64
CA GLU A 12 6.93 24.68 29.95
C GLU A 12 8.40 24.26 29.86
N ILE A 13 8.80 23.62 28.76
CA ILE A 13 10.21 23.31 28.46
C ILE A 13 10.99 24.61 28.23
N ALA A 14 10.42 25.57 27.50
CA ALA A 14 11.04 26.88 27.28
C ALA A 14 11.29 27.64 28.59
N GLU A 15 10.27 27.66 29.46
CA GLU A 15 10.31 28.37 30.73
C GLU A 15 11.33 27.77 31.69
N ARG A 16 11.41 26.44 31.77
CA ARG A 16 12.47 25.75 32.53
C ARG A 16 13.86 25.96 31.96
N MET A 17 14.01 25.95 30.64
CA MET A 17 15.30 26.23 30.00
C MET A 17 15.76 27.65 30.33
N ARG A 18 14.87 28.63 30.36
CA ARG A 18 15.18 30.01 30.79
C ARG A 18 15.56 30.08 32.28
N ALA A 19 14.94 29.27 33.14
CA ALA A 19 15.21 29.23 34.58
C ALA A 19 16.53 28.53 34.96
N GLU A 20 17.04 27.61 34.12
CA GLU A 20 18.30 26.90 34.36
C GLU A 20 19.55 27.64 33.81
N VAL A 21 19.37 28.77 33.11
CA VAL A 21 20.49 29.61 32.63
C VAL A 21 21.07 30.38 33.83
N PRO A 22 22.36 30.22 34.16
CA PRO A 22 23.01 30.95 35.26
C PRO A 22 22.92 32.47 35.04
N SER A 23 22.83 33.22 36.15
CA SER A 23 22.59 34.67 36.24
C SER A 23 23.69 35.58 35.65
N GLY A 24 24.00 35.37 34.38
CA GLY A 24 24.93 36.17 33.57
C GLY A 24 24.75 35.99 32.06
N GLY A 25 23.71 35.28 31.60
CA GLY A 25 23.45 35.00 30.19
C GLY A 25 22.06 35.46 29.73
N ASP A 26 21.77 36.75 29.88
CA ASP A 26 20.63 37.38 29.19
C ASP A 26 21.05 37.89 27.80
N ASP A 27 21.87 37.10 27.12
CA ASP A 27 22.39 37.42 25.80
C ASP A 27 21.32 37.13 24.75
N GLU A 28 21.15 38.04 23.79
CA GLU A 28 20.17 37.92 22.70
C GLU A 28 20.31 36.59 21.94
N GLU A 29 21.52 36.05 21.91
CA GLU A 29 21.85 34.75 21.33
C GLU A 29 21.23 33.57 22.10
N THR A 30 21.24 33.60 23.43
CA THR A 30 20.60 32.57 24.27
C THR A 30 19.08 32.58 24.08
N ARG A 31 18.48 33.77 23.98
CA ARG A 31 17.04 33.92 23.69
C ARG A 31 16.68 33.35 22.32
N ARG A 32 17.48 33.66 21.28
CA ARG A 32 17.29 33.11 19.92
C ARG A 32 17.40 31.59 19.88
N ILE A 33 18.36 31.00 20.60
CA ILE A 33 18.54 29.55 20.65
C ILE A 33 17.32 28.88 21.31
N ILE A 34 16.83 29.43 22.42
CA ILE A 34 15.64 28.90 23.09
C ILE A 34 14.42 28.98 22.17
N ASP A 35 14.20 30.12 21.50
CA ASP A 35 13.07 30.29 20.60
C ASP A 35 13.15 29.34 19.38
N GLN A 36 14.35 29.09 18.84
CA GLN A 36 14.57 28.09 17.79
C GLN A 36 14.30 26.66 18.26
N VAL A 37 14.65 26.33 19.51
CA VAL A 37 14.36 25.02 20.10
C VAL A 37 12.86 24.85 20.31
N VAL A 38 12.16 25.87 20.82
CA VAL A 38 10.71 25.84 21.03
C VAL A 38 9.95 25.73 19.71
N ALA A 39 10.39 26.42 18.65
CA ALA A 39 9.82 26.30 17.32
C ALA A 39 9.92 24.89 16.73
N ARG A 40 10.91 24.10 17.17
CA ARG A 40 11.12 22.69 16.74
C ARG A 40 10.42 21.67 17.62
N LEU A 41 9.79 22.08 18.73
CA LEU A 41 9.05 21.15 19.59
C LEU A 41 7.66 20.84 19.00
N PRO A 42 7.23 19.56 19.01
CA PRO A 42 5.92 19.18 18.49
C PRO A 42 4.80 19.89 19.27
N ARG A 43 3.97 20.68 18.57
CA ARG A 43 2.82 21.35 19.19
C ARG A 43 1.80 20.31 19.69
N ARG A 44 1.48 20.37 20.99
CA ARG A 44 0.39 19.61 21.61
C ARG A 44 -0.91 19.94 20.86
N GLY A 45 -1.59 18.94 20.31
CA GLY A 45 -2.86 19.11 19.56
C GLY A 45 -2.79 18.78 18.07
N ALA A 46 -1.59 18.71 17.46
CA ALA A 46 -1.43 18.38 16.04
C ALA A 46 -2.15 17.08 15.64
N GLY A 47 -2.15 16.05 16.50
CA GLY A 47 -2.83 14.78 16.23
C GLY A 47 -4.35 14.89 16.07
N ALA A 48 -5.01 15.79 16.79
CA ALA A 48 -6.47 15.96 16.73
C ALA A 48 -6.90 16.73 15.48
N ASP A 49 -6.10 17.74 15.09
CA ASP A 49 -6.32 18.50 13.87
C ASP A 49 -6.00 17.65 12.61
N LEU A 50 -5.00 16.76 12.70
CA LEU A 50 -4.66 15.79 11.65
C LEU A 50 -5.78 14.75 11.39
N ILE A 51 -6.46 14.27 12.43
CA ILE A 51 -7.62 13.38 12.29
C ILE A 51 -8.80 14.13 11.64
N ARG A 52 -8.99 15.40 11.98
CA ARG A 52 -10.00 16.28 11.40
C ARG A 52 -9.73 16.56 9.92
N ASP A 53 -8.49 16.82 9.52
CA ASP A 53 -8.15 17.10 8.12
C ASP A 53 -8.13 15.84 7.25
N ALA A 54 -7.70 14.70 7.78
CA ALA A 54 -7.84 13.39 7.10
C ALA A 54 -9.31 13.04 6.82
N SER A 55 -10.24 13.44 7.71
CA SER A 55 -11.68 13.24 7.51
C SER A 55 -12.31 14.14 6.43
N ARG A 56 -11.59 15.15 5.93
CA ARG A 56 -12.11 16.16 4.99
C ARG A 56 -11.69 15.95 3.55
N SER A 57 -10.80 15.00 3.27
CA SER A 57 -10.37 14.63 1.92
C SER A 57 -11.42 13.71 1.26
N PRO A 58 -12.09 14.14 0.17
CA PRO A 58 -13.08 13.31 -0.53
C PRO A 58 -12.47 12.01 -1.09
N SER A 59 -11.17 12.02 -1.43
CA SER A 59 -10.48 10.85 -1.97
C SER A 59 -10.25 9.76 -0.93
N ALA A 60 -10.04 10.13 0.34
CA ALA A 60 -9.89 9.17 1.44
C ALA A 60 -11.19 8.41 1.69
N TRP A 61 -12.32 9.10 1.69
CA TRP A 61 -13.65 8.49 1.85
C TRP A 61 -14.03 7.59 0.69
N VAL A 62 -13.73 7.99 -0.56
CA VAL A 62 -13.93 7.14 -1.74
C VAL A 62 -13.08 5.87 -1.66
N LEU A 63 -11.84 5.97 -1.18
CA LEU A 63 -10.95 4.82 -1.02
C LEU A 63 -11.46 3.86 0.08
N VAL A 64 -11.88 4.39 1.23
CA VAL A 64 -12.46 3.58 2.32
C VAL A 64 -13.77 2.92 1.85
N ALA A 65 -14.65 3.66 1.18
CA ALA A 65 -15.90 3.13 0.65
C ALA A 65 -15.66 2.02 -0.39
N ALA A 66 -14.70 2.21 -1.29
CA ALA A 66 -14.33 1.21 -2.30
C ALA A 66 -13.82 -0.09 -1.68
N ASN A 67 -13.08 0.00 -0.57
CA ASN A 67 -12.59 -1.18 0.16
C ASN A 67 -13.65 -1.82 1.08
N LEU A 68 -14.66 -1.07 1.52
CA LEU A 68 -15.79 -1.60 2.30
C LEU A 68 -16.88 -2.24 1.43
N LEU A 69 -16.95 -1.89 0.14
CA LEU A 69 -17.93 -2.47 -0.78
C LEU A 69 -17.83 -4.01 -0.87
N PRO A 70 -16.64 -4.64 -1.04
CA PRO A 70 -16.50 -6.09 -0.97
C PRO A 70 -16.96 -6.68 0.36
N LEU A 71 -16.66 -6.01 1.49
CA LEU A 71 -17.09 -6.47 2.81
C LEU A 71 -18.61 -6.48 2.92
N TYR A 72 -19.23 -5.37 2.52
CA TYR A 72 -20.68 -5.22 2.51
C TYR A 72 -21.33 -6.25 1.59
N GLY A 73 -20.74 -6.49 0.41
CA GLY A 73 -21.24 -7.52 -0.51
C GLY A 73 -21.22 -8.93 0.09
N VAL A 74 -20.20 -9.28 0.86
CA VAL A 74 -20.17 -10.58 1.56
C VAL A 74 -21.18 -10.63 2.71
N LEU A 75 -21.30 -9.58 3.52
CA LEU A 75 -22.18 -9.59 4.70
C LEU A 75 -23.66 -9.46 4.34
N ALA A 76 -24.01 -8.54 3.44
CA ALA A 76 -25.38 -8.20 3.08
C ALA A 76 -25.90 -9.02 1.89
N TRP A 77 -25.08 -9.22 0.87
CA TRP A 77 -25.46 -9.93 -0.36
C TRP A 77 -24.91 -11.34 -0.47
N GLN A 78 -24.26 -11.84 0.60
CA GLN A 78 -23.71 -13.19 0.67
C GLN A 78 -22.79 -13.51 -0.52
N TRP A 79 -22.03 -12.51 -0.98
CA TRP A 79 -21.07 -12.72 -2.05
C TRP A 79 -20.06 -13.82 -1.66
N PRO A 80 -19.75 -14.74 -2.57
CA PRO A 80 -18.72 -15.74 -2.32
C PRO A 80 -17.36 -15.04 -2.14
N VAL A 81 -16.63 -15.43 -1.08
CA VAL A 81 -15.33 -14.83 -0.74
C VAL A 81 -14.26 -15.17 -1.78
N PHE A 82 -14.30 -16.38 -2.33
CA PHE A 82 -13.31 -16.89 -3.28
C PHE A 82 -13.11 -15.98 -4.51
N PRO A 83 -14.14 -15.61 -5.31
CA PRO A 83 -13.93 -14.72 -6.45
C PRO A 83 -13.43 -13.33 -6.09
N LEU A 84 -13.73 -12.82 -4.89
CA LEU A 84 -13.13 -11.56 -4.42
C LEU A 84 -11.62 -11.72 -4.22
N LEU A 85 -11.17 -12.81 -3.61
CA LEU A 85 -9.75 -13.12 -3.48
C LEU A 85 -9.07 -13.29 -4.85
N VAL A 86 -9.75 -13.94 -5.81
CA VAL A 86 -9.26 -14.06 -7.20
C VAL A 86 -9.11 -12.69 -7.87
N LEU A 87 -10.09 -11.79 -7.71
CA LEU A 87 -10.01 -10.43 -8.25
C LEU A 87 -8.88 -9.62 -7.61
N PHE A 88 -8.70 -9.69 -6.29
CA PHE A 88 -7.58 -9.05 -5.60
C PHE A 88 -6.22 -9.60 -6.04
N TRP A 89 -6.11 -10.92 -6.22
CA TRP A 89 -4.91 -11.54 -6.75
C TRP A 89 -4.62 -11.08 -8.19
N LEU A 90 -5.63 -11.10 -9.07
CA LEU A 90 -5.50 -10.67 -10.45
C LEU A 90 -5.13 -9.19 -10.57
N GLU A 91 -5.67 -8.34 -9.69
CA GLU A 91 -5.28 -6.93 -9.63
C GLU A 91 -3.75 -6.79 -9.43
N ASN A 92 -3.15 -7.61 -8.56
CA ASN A 92 -1.70 -7.61 -8.35
C ASN A 92 -0.91 -8.11 -9.57
N VAL A 93 -1.45 -9.08 -10.31
CA VAL A 93 -0.90 -9.53 -11.60
C VAL A 93 -0.90 -8.38 -12.61
N LEU A 94 -2.04 -7.70 -12.77
CA LEU A 94 -2.21 -6.57 -13.69
C LEU A 94 -1.25 -5.42 -13.35
N ILE A 95 -1.16 -5.05 -12.06
CA ILE A 95 -0.24 -4.01 -11.59
C ILE A 95 1.21 -4.41 -11.88
N GLY A 96 1.59 -5.66 -11.62
CA GLY A 96 2.92 -6.16 -11.91
C GLY A 96 3.26 -6.07 -13.40
N ALA A 97 2.35 -6.52 -14.26
CA ALA A 97 2.52 -6.45 -15.72
C ALA A 97 2.66 -5.01 -16.21
N LEU A 98 1.78 -4.11 -15.76
CA LEU A 98 1.86 -2.69 -16.10
C LEU A 98 3.12 -2.03 -15.53
N ASN A 99 3.58 -2.44 -14.34
CA ASN A 99 4.81 -1.92 -13.76
C ASN A 99 6.05 -2.38 -14.54
N ALA A 100 6.08 -3.63 -15.03
CA ALA A 100 7.12 -4.08 -15.94
C ALA A 100 7.14 -3.23 -17.22
N LEU A 101 5.97 -2.90 -17.79
CA LEU A 101 5.86 -1.96 -18.91
C LEU A 101 6.34 -0.55 -18.54
N ARG A 102 6.03 -0.05 -17.33
CA ARG A 102 6.58 1.22 -16.84
C ARG A 102 8.09 1.21 -16.81
N MET A 103 8.70 0.14 -16.28
CA MET A 103 10.15 -0.01 -16.23
C MET A 103 10.76 -0.09 -17.64
N LEU A 104 10.08 -0.74 -18.59
CA LEU A 104 10.50 -0.79 -20.00
C LEU A 104 10.41 0.59 -20.68
N CYS A 105 9.37 1.36 -20.40
CA CYS A 105 9.18 2.71 -20.95
C CYS A 105 9.95 3.80 -20.20
N ALA A 106 10.50 3.52 -19.02
CA ALA A 106 11.30 4.47 -18.25
C ALA A 106 12.51 4.91 -19.09
N ASP A 107 12.78 6.21 -19.11
CA ASP A 107 13.85 6.82 -19.90
C ASP A 107 14.97 7.32 -18.98
N PRO A 108 16.02 6.52 -18.74
CA PRO A 108 17.14 6.92 -17.91
C PRO A 108 18.00 7.96 -18.63
N SER A 109 18.32 9.04 -17.93
CA SER A 109 19.18 10.12 -18.43
C SER A 109 20.65 9.74 -18.63
N ASP A 110 21.09 8.58 -18.14
CA ASP A 110 22.50 8.14 -18.12
C ASP A 110 22.65 6.72 -18.70
N LEU A 111 23.70 6.50 -19.49
CA LEU A 111 24.04 5.24 -20.15
C LEU A 111 24.28 4.10 -19.16
N ALA A 112 24.83 4.40 -17.97
CA ALA A 112 25.03 3.39 -16.92
C ALA A 112 23.70 2.82 -16.38
N LEU A 113 22.64 3.65 -16.35
CA LEU A 113 21.31 3.25 -15.90
C LEU A 113 20.59 2.36 -16.93
N TRP A 114 20.95 2.46 -18.21
CA TRP A 114 20.49 1.53 -19.25
C TRP A 114 21.01 0.11 -19.02
N GLY A 115 22.27 -0.04 -18.56
CA GLY A 115 22.81 -1.33 -18.15
C GLY A 115 22.06 -1.92 -16.94
N GLY A 116 21.74 -1.08 -15.95
CA GLY A 116 20.91 -1.48 -14.81
C GLY A 116 19.52 -1.95 -15.23
N LYS A 117 18.92 -1.31 -16.24
CA LYS A 117 17.60 -1.67 -16.78
C LYS A 117 17.57 -3.06 -17.43
N LEU A 118 18.62 -3.44 -18.14
CA LEU A 118 18.74 -4.77 -18.76
C LEU A 118 18.72 -5.89 -17.71
N PHE A 119 19.21 -5.63 -16.50
CA PHE A 119 19.17 -6.59 -15.40
C PHE A 119 17.87 -6.48 -14.57
N MET A 120 17.47 -5.27 -14.20
CA MET A 120 16.35 -5.07 -13.28
C MET A 120 14.99 -5.45 -13.86
N VAL A 121 14.76 -5.26 -15.16
CA VAL A 121 13.46 -5.61 -15.76
C VAL A 121 13.24 -7.12 -15.78
N PRO A 122 14.15 -7.96 -16.31
CA PRO A 122 13.99 -9.42 -16.23
C PRO A 122 13.97 -9.92 -14.79
N PHE A 123 14.81 -9.37 -13.91
CA PHE A 123 14.78 -9.70 -12.49
C PHE A 123 13.41 -9.44 -11.87
N PHE A 124 12.83 -8.26 -12.13
CA PHE A 124 11.50 -7.91 -11.64
C PHE A 124 10.45 -8.88 -12.19
N VAL A 125 10.43 -9.13 -13.51
CA VAL A 125 9.46 -10.05 -14.13
C VAL A 125 9.53 -11.45 -13.54
N VAL A 126 10.73 -12.01 -13.36
CA VAL A 126 10.91 -13.35 -12.79
C VAL A 126 10.58 -13.38 -11.31
N HIS A 127 11.15 -12.46 -10.51
CA HIS A 127 11.01 -12.46 -9.06
C HIS A 127 9.57 -12.13 -8.63
N TYR A 128 9.02 -11.02 -9.14
CA TYR A 128 7.65 -10.61 -8.87
C TYR A 128 6.64 -11.60 -9.48
N GLY A 129 6.93 -12.11 -10.68
CA GLY A 129 6.10 -13.12 -11.34
C GLY A 129 6.01 -14.40 -10.54
N MET A 130 7.14 -14.96 -10.09
CA MET A 130 7.17 -16.16 -9.24
C MET A 130 6.40 -15.93 -7.94
N PHE A 131 6.61 -14.79 -7.28
CA PHE A 131 5.92 -14.45 -6.05
C PHE A 131 4.40 -14.38 -6.25
N THR A 132 3.94 -13.70 -7.30
CA THR A 132 2.51 -13.58 -7.63
C THR A 132 1.91 -14.92 -8.06
N ALA A 133 2.68 -15.77 -8.74
CA ALA A 133 2.26 -17.12 -9.12
C ALA A 133 2.04 -18.02 -7.90
N ILE A 134 3.00 -18.04 -6.96
CA ILE A 134 2.86 -18.75 -5.67
C ILE A 134 1.58 -18.30 -4.93
N HIS A 135 1.26 -17.00 -5.02
CA HIS A 135 0.03 -16.46 -4.40
C HIS A 135 -1.22 -16.98 -5.06
N GLY A 136 -1.22 -17.07 -6.39
CA GLY A 136 -2.32 -17.67 -7.12
C GLY A 136 -2.56 -19.11 -6.68
N VAL A 137 -1.48 -19.90 -6.54
CA VAL A 137 -1.56 -21.28 -6.05
C VAL A 137 -2.24 -21.34 -4.68
N PHE A 138 -1.89 -20.45 -3.75
CA PHE A 138 -2.55 -20.40 -2.45
C PHE A 138 -4.02 -19.96 -2.53
N VAL A 139 -4.34 -18.96 -3.37
CA VAL A 139 -5.74 -18.50 -3.53
C VAL A 139 -6.62 -19.65 -4.05
N PHE A 140 -6.20 -20.30 -5.13
CA PHE A 140 -6.95 -21.40 -5.74
C PHE A 140 -6.95 -22.66 -4.88
N GLY A 141 -5.82 -23.01 -4.27
CA GLY A 141 -5.69 -24.23 -3.48
C GLY A 141 -6.27 -24.17 -2.07
N LEU A 142 -6.28 -23.00 -1.42
CA LEU A 142 -6.83 -22.86 -0.06
C LEU A 142 -8.30 -22.44 -0.05
N PHE A 143 -8.73 -21.66 -1.04
CA PHE A 143 -10.07 -21.06 -1.05
C PHE A 143 -10.94 -21.52 -2.22
N GLY A 144 -10.37 -22.22 -3.21
CA GLY A 144 -11.13 -22.85 -4.29
C GLY A 144 -11.70 -24.20 -3.89
N THR A 145 -12.52 -24.77 -4.77
CA THR A 145 -13.01 -26.14 -4.64
C THR A 145 -11.95 -27.16 -5.08
N ARG A 146 -12.18 -28.46 -4.81
CA ARG A 146 -11.31 -29.57 -5.27
C ARG A 146 -11.12 -29.62 -6.79
N GLU A 147 -11.97 -28.96 -7.56
CA GLU A 147 -11.82 -28.86 -9.01
C GLU A 147 -10.70 -27.87 -9.38
N TYR A 148 -10.55 -26.78 -8.63
CA TYR A 148 -9.47 -25.82 -8.82
C TYR A 148 -8.10 -26.40 -8.50
N ASP A 149 -7.98 -27.28 -7.50
CA ASP A 149 -6.73 -28.00 -7.20
C ASP A 149 -6.16 -28.75 -8.40
N LYS A 150 -7.05 -29.31 -9.24
CA LYS A 150 -6.65 -30.07 -10.45
C LYS A 150 -6.23 -29.16 -11.60
N LEU A 151 -6.69 -27.90 -11.58
CA LEU A 151 -6.40 -26.90 -12.60
C LEU A 151 -5.09 -26.16 -12.31
N VAL A 152 -4.66 -26.10 -11.05
CA VAL A 152 -3.37 -25.53 -10.67
C VAL A 152 -2.24 -26.52 -11.00
N ARG A 153 -1.33 -26.12 -11.89
CA ARG A 153 -0.21 -26.94 -12.34
C ARG A 153 1.12 -26.28 -11.99
N GLY A 154 1.66 -26.61 -10.81
CA GLY A 154 2.85 -25.92 -10.30
C GLY A 154 2.57 -24.43 -10.08
N LEU A 155 3.33 -23.54 -10.73
CA LEU A 155 3.14 -22.08 -10.69
C LEU A 155 2.15 -21.55 -11.74
N TRP A 156 1.50 -22.42 -12.51
CA TRP A 156 0.54 -22.01 -13.55
C TRP A 156 -0.90 -22.08 -13.02
N THR A 157 -1.59 -20.95 -13.03
CA THR A 157 -2.97 -20.79 -12.52
C THR A 157 -3.95 -20.24 -13.56
N LEU A 158 -3.55 -20.16 -14.83
CA LEU A 158 -4.37 -19.56 -15.90
C LEU A 158 -5.65 -20.36 -16.17
N ASP A 159 -5.57 -21.69 -16.17
CA ASP A 159 -6.75 -22.56 -16.35
C ASP A 159 -7.75 -22.37 -15.20
N ALA A 160 -7.24 -22.26 -13.97
CA ALA A 160 -8.03 -21.98 -12.77
C ALA A 160 -8.68 -20.58 -12.84
N LEU A 161 -7.94 -19.56 -13.26
CA LEU A 161 -8.48 -18.22 -13.47
C LEU A 161 -9.55 -18.20 -14.55
N TRP A 162 -9.34 -18.90 -15.66
CA TRP A 162 -10.31 -18.97 -16.75
C TRP A 162 -11.62 -19.60 -16.28
N GLN A 163 -11.55 -20.72 -15.57
CA GLN A 163 -12.74 -21.38 -15.01
C GLN A 163 -13.44 -20.49 -13.98
N ALA A 164 -12.71 -19.83 -13.07
CA ALA A 164 -13.29 -18.89 -12.11
C ALA A 164 -13.96 -17.69 -12.79
N ALA A 165 -13.39 -17.20 -13.89
CA ALA A 165 -13.97 -16.09 -14.63
C ALA A 165 -15.32 -16.45 -15.26
N LEU A 166 -15.47 -17.70 -15.72
CA LEU A 166 -16.74 -18.21 -16.27
C LEU A 166 -17.75 -18.57 -15.17
N GLU A 167 -17.31 -19.25 -14.11
CA GLU A 167 -18.18 -19.72 -13.03
C GLU A 167 -18.81 -18.55 -12.24
N PHE A 168 -18.04 -17.48 -12.00
CA PHE A 168 -18.46 -16.33 -11.20
C PHE A 168 -18.76 -15.07 -12.02
N ASP A 169 -18.87 -15.18 -13.35
CA ASP A 169 -19.13 -14.06 -14.28
C ASP A 169 -18.20 -12.85 -14.05
N LEU A 170 -16.90 -13.12 -13.88
CA LEU A 170 -15.92 -12.09 -13.52
C LEU A 170 -15.43 -11.28 -14.72
N ALA A 171 -15.92 -11.55 -15.93
CA ALA A 171 -15.48 -10.87 -17.16
C ALA A 171 -15.58 -9.34 -17.03
N LEU A 172 -16.71 -8.83 -16.54
CA LEU A 172 -16.93 -7.39 -16.37
C LEU A 172 -16.06 -6.79 -15.25
N PRO A 173 -16.00 -7.35 -14.02
CA PRO A 173 -15.07 -6.88 -12.99
C PRO A 173 -13.60 -6.87 -13.43
N ILE A 174 -13.16 -7.92 -14.13
CA ILE A 174 -11.79 -8.01 -14.66
C ILE A 174 -11.54 -6.92 -15.69
N ALA A 175 -12.48 -6.72 -16.63
CA ALA A 175 -12.39 -5.67 -17.62
C ALA A 175 -12.35 -4.27 -16.99
N ALA A 176 -13.19 -4.02 -15.98
CA ALA A 176 -13.21 -2.74 -15.26
C ALA A 176 -11.89 -2.48 -14.51
N LEU A 177 -11.34 -3.48 -13.83
CA LEU A 177 -10.03 -3.39 -13.17
C LEU A 177 -8.93 -3.11 -14.19
N ALA A 178 -8.86 -3.90 -15.27
CA ALA A 178 -7.87 -3.72 -16.33
C ALA A 178 -7.97 -2.34 -16.97
N ALA A 179 -9.18 -1.88 -17.30
CA ALA A 179 -9.43 -0.56 -17.89
C ALA A 179 -8.98 0.57 -16.96
N SER A 180 -9.29 0.49 -15.67
CA SER A 180 -8.89 1.50 -14.67
C SER A 180 -7.37 1.63 -14.59
N HIS A 181 -6.66 0.50 -14.48
CA HIS A 181 -5.20 0.50 -14.37
C HIS A 181 -4.52 0.89 -15.69
N LEU A 182 -5.05 0.43 -16.82
CA LEU A 182 -4.56 0.78 -18.15
C LEU A 182 -4.76 2.27 -18.45
N PHE A 183 -5.91 2.84 -18.08
CA PHE A 183 -6.16 4.28 -18.19
C PHE A 183 -5.13 5.06 -17.38
N SER A 184 -4.86 4.67 -16.13
CA SER A 184 -3.82 5.32 -15.32
C SER A 184 -2.43 5.20 -15.97
N PHE A 185 -2.10 4.06 -16.58
CA PHE A 185 -0.83 3.89 -17.29
C PHE A 185 -0.74 4.80 -18.53
N ILE A 186 -1.77 4.83 -19.37
CA ILE A 186 -1.77 5.62 -20.60
C ILE A 186 -1.78 7.12 -20.27
N TRP A 187 -2.69 7.55 -19.41
CA TRP A 187 -2.91 8.97 -19.13
C TRP A 187 -1.82 9.58 -18.24
N ASN A 188 -1.53 8.97 -17.09
CA ASN A 188 -0.56 9.54 -16.16
C ASN A 188 0.86 9.20 -16.59
N TYR A 189 1.14 7.95 -16.93
CA TYR A 189 2.52 7.54 -17.16
C TYR A 189 3.06 7.96 -18.53
N LEU A 190 2.32 7.65 -19.61
CA LEU A 190 2.74 7.97 -20.98
C LEU A 190 2.43 9.43 -21.36
N TYR A 191 1.17 9.84 -21.30
CA TYR A 191 0.75 11.15 -21.81
C TYR A 191 1.29 12.33 -20.98
N ARG A 192 1.20 12.27 -19.64
CA ARG A 192 1.81 13.28 -18.75
C ARG A 192 3.33 13.14 -18.60
N GLY A 193 3.93 12.11 -19.21
CA GLY A 193 5.38 11.96 -19.30
C GLY A 193 6.08 11.63 -17.98
N GLU A 194 5.42 10.93 -17.06
CA GLU A 194 6.06 10.46 -15.82
C GLU A 194 7.23 9.50 -16.11
N PHE A 195 7.21 8.79 -17.24
CA PHE A 195 8.29 7.90 -17.67
C PHE A 195 9.66 8.56 -17.78
N ARG A 196 9.70 9.89 -18.01
CA ARG A 196 10.94 10.69 -18.09
C ARG A 196 11.55 11.01 -16.73
N ARG A 197 10.76 10.91 -15.66
CA ARG A 197 11.15 11.22 -14.27
C ARG A 197 11.17 10.00 -13.37
N ALA A 198 10.70 8.85 -13.87
CA ALA A 198 10.58 7.64 -13.10
C ALA A 198 11.94 7.02 -12.79
N ALA A 199 12.26 6.86 -11.51
CA ALA A 199 13.45 6.13 -11.08
C ALA A 199 13.19 4.61 -11.13
N LEU A 200 14.11 3.87 -11.75
CA LEU A 200 13.97 2.43 -11.94
C LEU A 200 13.86 1.66 -10.61
N THR A 201 14.60 2.10 -9.59
CA THR A 201 14.58 1.51 -8.24
C THR A 201 13.24 1.73 -7.54
N GLU A 202 12.61 2.90 -7.75
CA GLU A 202 11.29 3.20 -7.18
C GLU A 202 10.20 2.36 -7.86
N LEU A 203 10.24 2.26 -9.20
CA LEU A 203 9.34 1.39 -9.95
C LEU A 203 9.49 -0.06 -9.51
N MET A 204 10.72 -0.54 -9.27
CA MET A 204 10.95 -1.89 -8.78
C MET A 204 10.22 -2.14 -7.46
N GLN A 205 10.26 -1.21 -6.50
CA GLN A 205 9.65 -1.41 -5.17
C GLN A 205 8.14 -1.13 -5.11
N GLN A 206 7.62 -0.32 -6.03
CA GLN A 206 6.24 0.19 -6.02
C GLN A 206 5.15 -0.88 -5.77
N PRO A 207 5.16 -2.07 -6.41
CA PRO A 207 4.07 -3.03 -6.24
C PRO A 207 4.21 -3.92 -4.97
N TYR A 208 5.39 -4.01 -4.36
CA TYR A 208 5.64 -4.96 -3.26
C TYR A 208 4.77 -4.70 -2.02
N GLY A 209 4.47 -3.43 -1.73
CA GLY A 209 3.62 -3.08 -0.60
C GLY A 209 2.25 -3.77 -0.66
N ARG A 210 1.66 -3.87 -1.86
CA ARG A 210 0.36 -4.51 -2.09
C ARG A 210 0.44 -6.03 -1.95
N VAL A 211 1.50 -6.63 -2.48
CA VAL A 211 1.65 -8.09 -2.41
C VAL A 211 1.92 -8.58 -1.00
N VAL A 212 2.61 -7.81 -0.16
CA VAL A 212 2.78 -8.11 1.27
C VAL A 212 1.44 -8.13 2.00
N VAL A 213 0.51 -7.21 1.66
CA VAL A 213 -0.85 -7.21 2.24
C VAL A 213 -1.54 -8.53 1.90
N LEU A 214 -1.50 -8.90 0.62
CA LEU A 214 -2.15 -10.10 0.12
C LEU A 214 -1.51 -11.37 0.72
N HIS A 215 -0.19 -11.41 0.92
CA HIS A 215 0.49 -12.49 1.64
C HIS A 215 -0.03 -12.67 3.06
N LEU A 216 0.05 -11.60 3.86
CA LEU A 216 -0.37 -11.64 5.26
C LEU A 216 -1.83 -12.04 5.36
N THR A 217 -2.64 -11.55 4.44
CA THR A 217 -4.04 -11.93 4.30
C THR A 217 -4.23 -13.42 4.02
N ILE A 218 -3.58 -13.96 2.99
CA ILE A 218 -3.78 -15.34 2.57
C ILE A 218 -3.21 -16.31 3.60
N LEU A 219 -2.06 -16.01 4.20
CA LEU A 219 -1.45 -16.86 5.23
C LEU A 219 -2.26 -16.83 6.52
N LEU A 220 -2.50 -15.64 7.10
CA LEU A 220 -3.20 -15.54 8.38
C LEU A 220 -4.69 -15.86 8.21
N GLY A 221 -5.28 -15.36 7.14
CA GLY A 221 -6.67 -15.58 6.79
C GLY A 221 -6.96 -17.01 6.36
N GLY A 222 -6.10 -17.62 5.55
CA GLY A 222 -6.21 -19.03 5.16
C GLY A 222 -6.07 -19.94 6.36
N PHE A 223 -5.08 -19.68 7.23
CA PHE A 223 -4.93 -20.40 8.49
C PHE A 223 -6.16 -20.26 9.40
N ALA A 224 -6.69 -19.05 9.57
CA ALA A 224 -7.91 -18.81 10.33
C ALA A 224 -9.14 -19.50 9.68
N ALA A 225 -9.25 -19.48 8.35
CA ALA A 225 -10.33 -20.14 7.62
C ALA A 225 -10.27 -21.67 7.78
N MET A 226 -9.08 -22.26 7.77
CA MET A 226 -8.88 -23.70 8.02
C MET A 226 -9.23 -24.09 9.45
N LEU A 227 -8.87 -23.26 10.45
CA LEU A 227 -9.19 -23.52 11.86
C LEU A 227 -10.66 -23.32 12.21
N LEU A 228 -11.28 -22.27 11.67
CA LEU A 228 -12.64 -21.83 12.01
C LEU A 228 -13.69 -22.30 11.01
N GLY A 229 -13.27 -23.02 9.96
CA GLY A 229 -14.14 -23.59 8.94
C GLY A 229 -14.86 -22.57 8.04
N SER A 230 -14.44 -21.30 8.03
CA SER A 230 -15.10 -20.23 7.28
C SER A 230 -14.11 -19.30 6.58
N PRO A 231 -14.19 -19.16 5.23
CA PRO A 231 -13.39 -18.20 4.46
C PRO A 231 -13.60 -16.73 4.85
N LEU A 232 -14.68 -16.41 5.57
CA LEU A 232 -15.03 -15.05 5.99
C LEU A 232 -13.91 -14.39 6.80
N TRP A 233 -13.21 -15.15 7.65
CA TRP A 233 -12.12 -14.63 8.47
C TRP A 233 -10.93 -14.15 7.64
N ALA A 234 -10.67 -14.80 6.50
CA ALA A 234 -9.63 -14.36 5.58
C ALA A 234 -9.99 -13.02 4.93
N LEU A 235 -11.26 -12.86 4.55
CA LEU A 235 -11.73 -11.59 3.99
C LEU A 235 -11.71 -10.45 5.00
N LEU A 236 -12.15 -10.70 6.25
CA LEU A 236 -12.10 -9.69 7.30
C LEU A 236 -10.66 -9.23 7.57
N LEU A 237 -9.71 -10.18 7.59
CA LEU A 237 -8.29 -9.87 7.75
C LEU A 237 -7.72 -9.13 6.53
N LEU A 238 -8.14 -9.49 5.31
CA LEU A 238 -7.79 -8.78 4.07
C LEU A 238 -8.16 -7.31 4.17
N ILE A 239 -9.43 -7.07 4.47
CA ILE A 239 -10.01 -5.74 4.42
C ILE A 239 -9.48 -4.90 5.58
N GLY A 240 -9.35 -5.48 6.78
CA GLY A 240 -8.74 -4.80 7.92
C GLY A 240 -7.28 -4.39 7.66
N LEU A 241 -6.46 -5.29 7.13
CA LEU A 241 -5.06 -4.98 6.82
C LEU A 241 -4.93 -3.96 5.69
N LYS A 242 -5.78 -4.05 4.67
CA LYS A 242 -5.82 -3.10 3.56
C LYS A 242 -6.18 -1.69 4.03
N ILE A 243 -7.24 -1.56 4.84
CA ILE A 243 -7.62 -0.27 5.44
C ILE A 243 -6.49 0.29 6.30
N ALA A 244 -5.84 -0.55 7.12
CA ALA A 244 -4.74 -0.10 7.98
C ALA A 244 -3.53 0.43 7.17
N LEU A 245 -3.21 -0.22 6.05
CA LEU A 245 -2.11 0.19 5.19
C LEU A 245 -2.45 1.41 4.34
N ASP A 246 -3.67 1.50 3.82
CA ASP A 246 -4.17 2.67 3.12
C ASP A 246 -4.16 3.90 4.06
N LEU A 247 -4.59 3.73 5.31
CA LEU A 247 -4.54 4.77 6.34
C LEU A 247 -3.09 5.18 6.65
N LYS A 248 -2.17 4.22 6.81
CA LYS A 248 -0.76 4.50 7.08
C LYS A 248 -0.07 5.22 5.91
N ALA A 249 -0.40 4.85 4.67
CA ALA A 249 0.11 5.50 3.47
C ALA A 249 -0.36 6.96 3.40
N HIS A 250 -1.64 7.20 3.67
CA HIS A 250 -2.21 8.55 3.72
C HIS A 250 -1.58 9.41 4.81
N LEU A 251 -1.31 8.86 6.00
CA LEU A 251 -0.63 9.55 7.10
C LEU A 251 0.84 9.90 6.77
N LYS A 252 1.51 9.11 5.92
CA LYS A 252 2.89 9.36 5.50
C LYS A 252 2.99 10.48 4.46
N GLU A 253 2.00 10.62 3.58
CA GLU A 253 1.92 11.69 2.58
C GLU A 253 1.65 13.09 3.16
N HIS A 254 1.21 13.19 4.42
CA HIS A 254 0.92 14.46 5.09
C HIS A 254 1.91 14.82 6.20
N ARG A 255 3.09 14.19 6.21
CA ARG A 255 4.21 14.73 6.98
C ARG A 255 4.66 16.04 6.33
N PRO A 256 4.66 17.18 7.05
CA PRO A 256 5.28 18.39 6.55
C PRO A 256 6.74 18.09 6.24
N LEU A 257 7.21 18.53 5.06
CA LEU A 257 8.63 18.51 4.73
C LEU A 257 9.39 19.20 5.88
N PRO A 258 10.48 18.61 6.41
CA PRO A 258 11.32 19.31 7.36
C PRO A 258 11.84 20.58 6.69
N ALA A 259 11.51 21.74 7.28
CA ALA A 259 12.12 23.02 6.95
C ALA A 259 13.53 23.13 7.53
#